data_AF-A0A4Q2S3D2-F1
#
_entry.id   AF-A0A4Q2S3D2-F1
#
_cell.length_a   1.000
_cell.length_b   1.000
_cell.length_c   1.000
_cell.angle_alpha   90.00
_cell.angle_beta   90.00
_cell.angle_gamma   90.00
#
_symmetry.space_group_name_H-M   'P 1'
#
loop_
_entity.id
_entity.type
_entity.pdbx_description
1 polymer ?
#
loop_
_entity_poly.entity_id
_entity_poly.type
_entity_poly.pdbx_seq_one_letter_code
_entity_poly.pdbx_strand_id
1 'polypeptide(L)'
;MTEQLVWDLQVLQKGTTGWESQERLMDATAKDFRAASPGALPPSVQGAATAFFSTWAGLAGESTAIAQGFVGALKATGNDYSTSDDAADRQFSDLDGRLGPAR
;
A
#
# COMPACT_ATOMS: atom_id res chain seq x y z
N MET A 1 -12.52 -19.72 -14.60
CA MET A 1 -11.57 -18.62 -14.82
C MET A 1 -11.95 -17.38 -14.01
N THR A 2 -13.24 -17.03 -13.94
CA THR A 2 -13.79 -15.91 -13.13
C THR A 2 -13.52 -16.01 -11.63
N GLU A 3 -13.59 -17.20 -11.02
CA GLU A 3 -13.28 -17.37 -9.59
C GLU A 3 -11.82 -17.08 -9.24
N GLN A 4 -10.89 -17.34 -10.16
CA GLN A 4 -9.46 -17.09 -9.96
C GLN A 4 -9.18 -15.57 -9.93
N LEU A 5 -9.78 -14.81 -10.86
CA LEU A 5 -9.67 -13.35 -10.93
C LEU A 5 -10.24 -12.66 -9.68
N VAL A 6 -11.38 -13.12 -9.18
CA VAL A 6 -11.99 -12.60 -7.94
C VAL A 6 -11.08 -12.86 -6.73
N TRP A 7 -10.47 -14.04 -6.65
CA TRP A 7 -9.52 -14.36 -5.58
C TRP A 7 -8.25 -13.49 -5.67
N ASP A 8 -7.70 -13.31 -6.86
CA ASP A 8 -6.51 -12.47 -7.07
C ASP A 8 -6.79 -11.00 -6.70
N LEU A 9 -7.97 -10.47 -7.04
CA LEU A 9 -8.38 -9.12 -6.67
C LEU A 9 -8.54 -8.97 -5.13
N GLN A 10 -9.13 -9.96 -4.46
CA GLN A 10 -9.25 -9.94 -3.00
C GLN A 10 -7.90 -10.01 -2.29
N VAL A 11 -6.95 -10.80 -2.82
CA VAL A 11 -5.59 -10.88 -2.32
C VAL A 11 -4.86 -9.54 -2.50
N LEU A 12 -5.01 -8.90 -3.66
CA LEU A 12 -4.47 -7.56 -3.94
C LEU A 12 -5.04 -6.51 -2.97
N GLN A 13 -6.35 -6.51 -2.72
CA GLN A 13 -7.00 -5.58 -1.79
C GLN A 13 -6.52 -5.78 -0.35
N LYS A 14 -6.42 -7.03 0.11
CA LYS A 14 -5.88 -7.35 1.44
C LYS A 14 -4.42 -6.94 1.57
N GLY A 15 -3.59 -7.22 0.57
CA GLY A 15 -2.21 -6.78 0.51
C GLY A 15 -2.08 -5.26 0.58
N THR A 16 -2.93 -4.54 -0.15
CA THR A 16 -2.96 -3.07 -0.16
C THR A 16 -3.27 -2.53 1.24
N THR A 17 -4.31 -3.07 1.89
CA THR A 17 -4.69 -2.65 3.25
C THR A 17 -3.57 -2.89 4.26
N GLY A 18 -2.87 -4.02 4.13
CA GLY A 18 -1.70 -4.34 4.96
C GLY A 18 -0.59 -3.31 4.82
N TRP A 19 -0.23 -2.96 3.59
CA TRP A 19 0.78 -1.95 3.31
C TRP A 19 0.37 -0.53 3.74
N GLU A 20 -0.90 -0.15 3.58
CA GLU A 20 -1.43 1.14 4.08
C GLU A 20 -1.41 1.23 5.62
N SER A 21 -1.62 0.10 6.30
CA SER A 21 -1.47 0.06 7.76
C SER A 21 -0.01 0.21 8.16
N GLN A 22 0.90 -0.45 7.45
CA GLN A 22 2.34 -0.37 7.72
C GLN A 22 2.89 1.03 7.45
N GLU A 23 2.47 1.66 6.34
CA GLU A 23 2.80 3.04 6.01
C GLU A 23 2.44 3.99 7.16
N ARG A 24 1.18 3.94 7.61
CA ARG A 24 0.69 4.81 8.70
C ARG A 24 1.46 4.60 9.99
N LEU A 25 1.76 3.35 10.33
CA LEU A 25 2.50 3.01 11.54
C LEU A 25 3.94 3.52 11.48
N MET A 26 4.62 3.37 10.34
CA MET A 26 5.98 3.88 10.14
C MET A 26 6.03 5.40 10.10
N ASP A 27 5.05 6.06 9.48
CA ASP A 27 4.97 7.53 9.46
C ASP A 27 4.75 8.09 10.88
N ALA A 28 3.84 7.49 11.66
CA ALA A 28 3.63 7.85 13.06
C ALA A 28 4.92 7.64 13.89
N THR A 29 5.58 6.48 13.72
CA THR A 29 6.83 6.17 14.41
C THR A 29 7.92 7.19 14.09
N ALA A 30 8.06 7.57 12.82
CA ALA A 30 9.02 8.58 12.40
C ALA A 30 8.73 9.95 13.03
N LYS A 31 7.45 10.34 13.12
CA LYS A 31 7.02 11.58 13.78
C LYS A 31 7.33 11.56 15.28
N ASP A 32 7.01 10.47 15.96
CA ASP A 32 7.24 10.31 17.40
C ASP A 32 8.72 10.39 17.73
N PHE A 33 9.59 9.72 16.95
CA PHE A 33 11.03 9.81 17.15
C PHE A 33 11.61 11.18 16.84
N ARG A 34 11.10 11.90 15.84
CA ARG A 34 11.53 13.30 15.58
C ARG A 34 11.10 14.26 16.68
N ALA A 35 9.96 14.00 17.32
CA ALA A 35 9.45 14.80 18.43
C ALA A 35 10.10 14.43 19.79
N ALA A 36 10.71 13.24 19.88
CA ALA A 36 11.34 12.77 21.11
C ALA A 36 12.52 13.68 21.50
N SER A 37 12.50 14.17 22.74
CA SER A 37 13.57 15.01 23.29
C SER A 37 14.46 14.22 24.25
N PRO A 38 15.79 14.22 24.04
CA PRO A 38 16.73 13.63 24.99
C PRO A 38 16.90 14.49 26.25
N GLY A 39 16.33 15.70 26.32
CA GLY A 39 16.57 16.66 27.41
C GLY A 39 16.15 16.18 28.80
N ALA A 40 15.28 15.18 28.90
CA ALA A 40 14.89 14.54 30.16
C ALA A 40 15.85 13.44 30.63
N LEU A 41 16.82 13.05 29.79
CA LEU A 41 17.79 11.99 30.08
C LEU A 41 19.07 12.56 30.72
N PRO A 42 19.82 11.77 31.50
CA PRO A 42 21.11 12.18 32.05
C PRO A 42 22.07 12.66 30.95
N PRO A 43 22.88 13.72 31.18
CA PRO A 43 23.77 14.29 30.16
C PRO A 43 24.69 13.28 29.48
N SER A 44 25.14 12.25 30.23
CA SER A 44 26.02 11.19 29.71
C SER A 44 25.39 10.35 28.60
N VAL A 45 24.06 10.28 28.51
CA VAL A 45 23.35 9.46 27.50
C VAL A 45 22.64 10.29 26.44
N GLN A 46 22.59 11.62 26.57
CA GLN A 46 21.85 12.48 25.64
C GLN A 46 22.35 12.38 24.19
N GLY A 47 23.66 12.28 23.98
CA GLY A 47 24.24 12.09 22.66
C GLY A 47 23.81 10.78 22.01
N ALA A 48 23.85 9.68 22.78
CA ALA A 48 23.40 8.37 22.31
C ALA A 48 21.89 8.34 22.02
N ALA A 49 21.09 8.97 22.89
CA ALA A 49 19.64 9.10 22.68
C ALA A 49 19.30 9.92 21.43
N THR A 50 20.02 11.02 21.20
CA THR A 50 19.85 11.84 19.99
C THR A 50 20.12 11.01 18.73
N ALA A 51 21.24 10.28 18.71
CA ALA A 51 21.60 9.43 17.58
C ALA A 51 20.59 8.29 17.37
N PHE A 52 20.09 7.70 18.45
CA PHE A 52 19.05 6.68 18.40
C PHE A 52 17.77 7.23 17.76
N PHE A 53 17.23 8.35 18.28
CA PHE A 53 16.01 8.95 17.76
C PHE A 53 16.15 9.36 16.29
N SER A 54 17.27 9.99 15.91
CA SER A 54 17.48 10.40 14.52
C SER A 54 17.57 9.20 13.57
N THR A 55 18.28 8.14 13.97
CA THR A 55 18.45 6.94 13.15
C THR A 55 17.13 6.21 12.96
N TRP A 56 16.38 5.99 14.04
CA TRP A 56 15.10 5.30 13.97
C TRP A 56 14.03 6.11 13.23
N ALA A 57 14.02 7.43 13.37
CA ALA A 57 13.17 8.29 12.54
C ALA A 57 13.49 8.18 11.04
N GLY A 58 14.77 8.07 10.68
CA GLY A 58 15.22 7.85 9.31
C GLY A 58 14.72 6.51 8.75
N LEU A 59 15.02 5.41 9.46
CA LEU A 59 14.60 4.06 9.06
C LEU A 59 13.08 3.92 8.94
N ALA A 60 12.33 4.51 9.88
CA ALA A 60 10.87 4.52 9.81
C ALA A 60 10.39 5.31 8.59
N GLY A 61 10.98 6.48 8.30
CA GLY A 61 10.66 7.25 7.09
C GLY A 61 10.96 6.51 5.78
N GLU A 62 12.10 5.83 5.69
CA GLU A 62 12.44 4.98 4.53
C GLU A 62 11.44 3.84 4.36
N SER A 63 11.05 3.20 5.47
CA SER A 63 10.04 2.13 5.48
C SER A 63 8.67 2.63 5.01
N THR A 64 8.26 3.84 5.41
CA THR A 64 7.04 4.50 4.90
C THR A 64 7.11 4.68 3.38
N ALA A 65 8.22 5.18 2.85
CA ALA A 65 8.36 5.39 1.41
C ALA A 65 8.28 4.07 0.61
N ILE A 66 8.87 2.99 1.14
CA ILE A 66 8.76 1.65 0.55
C ILE A 66 7.31 1.17 0.57
N ALA A 67 6.61 1.31 1.70
CA ALA A 67 5.21 0.92 1.82
C ALA A 67 4.32 1.69 0.84
N GLN A 68 4.53 3.01 0.69
CA GLN A 68 3.84 3.83 -0.31
C GLN A 68 4.07 3.33 -1.74
N GLY A 69 5.31 2.95 -2.07
CA GLY A 69 5.64 2.34 -3.36
C GLY A 69 4.83 1.07 -3.63
N PHE A 70 4.74 0.18 -2.64
CA PHE A 70 3.92 -1.04 -2.75
C PHE A 70 2.42 -0.75 -2.87
N VAL A 71 1.88 0.17 -2.06
CA VAL A 71 0.47 0.60 -2.16
C VAL A 71 0.18 1.16 -3.56
N GLY A 72 1.06 2.00 -4.08
CA GLY A 72 0.94 2.57 -5.43
C GLY A 72 0.92 1.49 -6.51
N ALA A 73 1.88 0.55 -6.45
CA ALA A 73 1.95 -0.56 -7.40
C ALA A 73 0.70 -1.46 -7.33
N LEU A 74 0.23 -1.81 -6.14
CA LEU A 74 -0.95 -2.67 -5.96
C LEU A 74 -2.24 -1.98 -6.45
N LYS A 75 -2.39 -0.67 -6.21
CA LYS A 75 -3.52 0.11 -6.72
C LYS A 75 -3.49 0.20 -8.24
N ALA A 76 -2.32 0.40 -8.85
CA ALA A 76 -2.16 0.41 -10.30
C ALA A 76 -2.57 -0.95 -10.90
N THR A 77 -2.07 -2.06 -10.35
CA THR A 77 -2.45 -3.41 -10.78
C THR A 77 -3.96 -3.65 -10.64
N GLY A 78 -4.58 -3.24 -9.54
CA GLY A 78 -6.02 -3.36 -9.35
C GLY A 78 -6.84 -2.59 -10.39
N ASN A 79 -6.39 -1.39 -10.77
CA ASN A 79 -7.02 -0.59 -11.83
C ASN A 79 -6.88 -1.25 -13.21
N ASP A 80 -5.73 -1.87 -13.49
CA ASP A 80 -5.49 -2.58 -14.75
C ASP A 80 -6.41 -3.79 -14.89
N TYR A 81 -6.60 -4.57 -13.81
CA TYR A 81 -7.58 -5.67 -13.78
C TYR A 81 -9.00 -5.17 -14.05
N SER A 82 -9.45 -4.13 -13.33
CA SER A 82 -10.78 -3.56 -13.53
C SER A 82 -11.00 -3.05 -14.96
N THR A 83 -9.97 -2.45 -15.56
CA THR A 83 -10.05 -1.93 -16.94
C THR A 83 -10.13 -3.06 -17.96
N SER A 84 -9.37 -4.14 -17.73
CA SER A 84 -9.38 -5.33 -18.60
C SER A 84 -10.72 -6.07 -18.53
N ASP A 85 -11.28 -6.25 -17.33
CA ASP A 85 -12.58 -6.90 -17.15
C ASP A 85 -13.70 -6.10 -17.82
N ASP A 86 -13.73 -4.78 -17.61
CA ASP A 86 -14.66 -3.87 -18.29
C ASP A 86 -14.57 -3.96 -19.83
N ALA A 87 -13.36 -4.10 -20.37
CA ALA A 87 -13.14 -4.23 -21.80
C ALA A 87 -13.65 -5.58 -22.33
N ALA A 88 -13.44 -6.66 -21.59
CA ALA A 88 -13.93 -7.98 -21.93
C ALA A 88 -15.47 -8.05 -21.91
N ASP A 89 -16.11 -7.49 -20.88
CA ASP A 89 -17.57 -7.45 -20.76
C ASP A 89 -18.21 -6.67 -21.92
N ARG A 90 -17.64 -5.52 -22.30
CA ARG A 90 -18.10 -4.76 -23.47
C ARG A 90 -17.96 -5.56 -24.76
N GLN A 91 -16.87 -6.29 -24.93
CA GLN A 91 -16.65 -7.11 -26.13
C GLN A 91 -17.64 -8.27 -26.22
N PHE A 92 -17.92 -8.95 -25.10
CA PHE A 92 -18.93 -10.02 -25.06
C PHE A 92 -20.33 -9.47 -25.29
N SER A 93 -20.68 -8.31 -24.72
CA SER A 93 -21.96 -7.65 -24.96
C SER A 93 -22.14 -7.23 -26.42
N ASP A 94 -21.09 -6.72 -27.07
CA ASP A 94 -21.13 -6.40 -28.52
C ASP A 94 -21.32 -7.67 -29.36
N LEU A 95 -20.59 -8.74 -29.05
CA LEU A 95 -20.74 -10.03 -29.75
C LEU A 95 -22.15 -10.62 -29.58
N ASP A 96 -22.69 -10.63 -28.36
CA ASP A 96 -24.05 -11.13 -28.08
C ASP A 96 -25.11 -10.29 -28.79
N GLY A 97 -24.98 -8.96 -28.75
CA GLY A 97 -25.84 -8.04 -29.49
C GLY A 97 -25.80 -8.25 -31.01
N ARG A 98 -24.65 -8.65 -31.56
CA ARG A 98 -24.48 -8.98 -32.99
C ARG A 98 -25.02 -10.34 -33.39
N LEU A 99 -25.05 -11.31 -32.48
CA LEU A 99 -25.54 -12.66 -32.75
C LEU A 99 -27.09 -12.75 -32.67
N GLY A 100 -27.74 -11.76 -32.05
CA GLY A 100 -29.19 -11.72 -31.89
C GLY A 100 -29.70 -12.72 -30.83
N PRO A 101 -30.96 -12.61 -30.37
CA PRO A 101 -31.46 -13.44 -29.28
C PRO A 101 -31.38 -14.93 -29.65
N ALA A 102 -30.91 -15.75 -28.69
CA ALA A 102 -30.91 -17.19 -28.81
C ALA A 102 -32.33 -17.68 -29.16
N ARG A 103 -32.44 -18.37 -30.30
CA ARG A 103 -33.69 -18.96 -30.78
C ARG A 103 -34.07 -20.19 -29.95
#